data_AF-A0A1Q8A4J2-F1
#
_entry.id   AF-A0A1Q8A4J2-F1
#
_cell.length_a   1.000
_cell.length_b   1.000
_cell.length_c   1.000
_cell.angle_alpha   90.00
_cell.angle_beta   90.00
_cell.angle_gamma   90.00
#
_symmetry.space_group_name_H-M   'P 1'
#
loop_
_entity.id
_entity.type
_entity.pdbx_description
1 polymer ?
#
loop_
_entity_poly.entity_id
_entity_poly.type
_entity_poly.pdbx_seq_one_letter_code
_entity_poly.pdbx_strand_id
1 'polypeptide(L)'
;MPLAGGMLLLKRCFDLFGRSNTSPDPESVPKALITQGPYRWVRNPIYMGFGLIQGGLALLLASIPLLGLLPIYLLLVHAWFVIREERVLEERFGEEYRAYRKTVPRWLPRRPTR
;
A
#
# COMPACT_ATOMS: atom_id res chain seq x y z
N MET A 1 -10.13 -6.15 -15.17
CA MET A 1 -9.45 -4.91 -15.58
C MET A 1 -8.59 -4.39 -14.43
N PRO A 2 -7.25 -4.33 -14.57
CA PRO A 2 -6.33 -3.86 -13.51
C PRO A 2 -6.71 -2.49 -12.95
N LEU A 3 -7.19 -1.59 -13.83
CA LEU A 3 -7.67 -0.26 -13.47
C LEU A 3 -8.80 -0.30 -12.42
N ALA A 4 -9.88 -1.05 -12.69
CA ALA A 4 -11.01 -1.18 -11.77
C ALA A 4 -10.61 -1.89 -10.46
N GLY A 5 -9.71 -2.88 -10.54
CA GLY A 5 -9.14 -3.53 -9.36
C GLY A 5 -8.35 -2.56 -8.48
N GLY A 6 -7.51 -1.71 -9.09
CA GLY A 6 -6.76 -0.67 -8.41
C GLY A 6 -7.67 0.38 -7.76
N MET A 7 -8.71 0.84 -8.46
CA MET A 7 -9.70 1.77 -7.90
C MET A 7 -10.44 1.18 -6.69
N LEU A 8 -10.89 -0.07 -6.79
CA LEU A 8 -11.57 -0.74 -5.67
C LEU A 8 -10.63 -0.91 -4.48
N LEU A 9 -9.37 -1.27 -4.72
CA LEU A 9 -8.35 -1.41 -3.68
C LEU A 9 -8.10 -0.08 -2.97
N LEU A 10 -7.88 1.01 -3.73
CA LEU A 10 -7.68 2.34 -3.16
C LEU A 10 -8.89 2.77 -2.34
N LYS A 11 -10.10 2.60 -2.88
CA LYS A 11 -11.33 2.94 -2.14
C LYS A 11 -11.36 2.23 -0.78
N ARG A 12 -11.06 0.92 -0.75
CA ARG A 12 -11.02 0.14 0.50
C ARG A 12 -9.96 0.65 1.46
N CYS A 13 -8.78 1.06 0.98
CA CYS A 13 -7.75 1.66 1.81
C CYS A 13 -8.24 3.00 2.41
N PHE A 14 -8.72 3.92 1.59
CA PHE A 14 -9.21 5.23 2.06
C PHE A 14 -10.39 5.11 3.02
N ASP A 15 -11.33 4.18 2.77
CA ASP A 15 -12.42 3.90 3.69
C ASP A 15 -11.90 3.47 5.08
N LEU A 16 -10.82 2.68 5.14
CA LEU A 16 -10.21 2.24 6.40
C LEU A 16 -9.49 3.39 7.12
N PHE A 17 -8.72 4.21 6.41
CA PHE A 17 -8.09 5.40 7.00
C PHE A 17 -9.11 6.35 7.61
N GLY A 18 -10.21 6.62 6.88
CA GLY A 18 -11.31 7.43 7.39
C GLY A 18 -11.96 6.84 8.64
N ARG A 19 -12.22 5.53 8.67
CA ARG A 19 -12.81 4.83 9.83
C ARG A 19 -11.88 4.78 11.04
N SER A 20 -10.57 4.68 10.83
CA SER A 20 -9.55 4.63 11.88
C SER A 20 -9.07 6.01 12.31
N ASN A 21 -9.65 7.09 11.77
CA ASN A 21 -9.28 8.48 12.05
C ASN A 21 -7.76 8.73 11.95
N THR A 22 -7.12 8.10 10.97
CA THR A 22 -5.69 8.25 10.66
C THR A 22 -5.52 8.62 9.21
N SER A 23 -4.47 9.37 8.89
CA SER A 23 -4.27 9.89 7.53
C SER A 23 -3.50 8.90 6.66
N PRO A 24 -3.83 8.78 5.36
CA PRO A 24 -3.06 8.00 4.38
C PRO A 24 -1.78 8.72 3.92
N ASP A 25 -1.60 9.98 4.30
CA ASP A 25 -0.41 10.76 3.99
C ASP A 25 0.82 10.19 4.72
N PRO A 26 1.86 9.73 4.00
CA PRO A 26 3.08 9.17 4.60
C PRO A 26 3.89 10.17 5.44
N GLU A 27 3.61 11.46 5.35
CA GLU A 27 4.24 12.52 6.16
C GLU A 27 3.49 12.82 7.45
N SER A 28 2.24 12.38 7.53
CA SER A 28 1.41 12.58 8.71
C SER A 28 1.78 11.63 9.84
N VAL A 29 1.51 12.07 11.08
CA VAL A 29 1.80 11.29 12.28
C VAL A 29 0.69 10.24 12.45
N PRO A 30 0.95 8.92 12.27
CA PRO A 30 -0.10 7.89 12.10
C PRO A 30 -0.83 7.55 13.41
N LYS A 31 -2.12 7.87 13.53
CA LYS A 31 -2.88 7.79 14.80
C LYS A 31 -3.31 6.37 15.18
N ALA A 32 -3.38 5.45 14.22
CA ALA A 32 -3.76 4.06 14.43
C ALA A 32 -3.00 3.13 13.49
N LEU A 33 -2.73 1.91 13.94
CA LEU A 33 -2.15 0.86 13.10
C LEU A 33 -3.27 0.08 12.40
N ILE A 34 -3.34 0.20 11.07
CA ILE A 34 -4.36 -0.50 10.27
C ILE A 34 -3.82 -1.87 9.86
N THR A 35 -4.44 -2.95 10.36
CA THR A 35 -4.09 -4.35 10.04
C THR A 35 -5.25 -5.12 9.39
N GLN A 36 -6.37 -4.44 9.09
CA GLN A 36 -7.59 -5.05 8.56
C GLN A 36 -7.78 -4.81 7.05
N GLY A 37 -8.74 -5.51 6.46
CA GLY A 37 -9.05 -5.37 5.03
C GLY A 37 -7.84 -5.71 4.17
N PRO A 38 -7.46 -4.90 3.16
CA PRO A 38 -6.28 -5.17 2.33
C PRO A 38 -4.96 -5.28 3.11
N TYR A 39 -4.85 -4.54 4.22
CA TYR A 39 -3.64 -4.53 5.08
C TYR A 39 -3.39 -5.87 5.77
N ARG A 40 -4.37 -6.77 5.83
CA ARG A 40 -4.16 -8.14 6.35
C ARG A 40 -3.33 -9.02 5.42
N TRP A 41 -3.23 -8.66 4.13
CA TRP A 41 -2.59 -9.48 3.09
C TRP A 41 -1.22 -8.95 2.69
N VAL A 42 -1.05 -7.63 2.74
CA VAL A 42 0.16 -6.92 2.34
C VAL A 42 0.24 -5.61 3.11
N ARG A 43 1.44 -5.16 3.49
CA ARG A 43 1.61 -3.94 4.29
C ARG A 43 1.40 -2.65 3.51
N ASN A 44 1.63 -2.67 2.20
CA ASN A 44 1.63 -1.49 1.33
C ASN A 44 0.57 -1.54 0.21
N PRO A 45 -0.71 -1.88 0.51
CA PRO A 45 -1.74 -2.08 -0.50
C PRO A 45 -2.13 -0.79 -1.23
N ILE A 46 -2.02 0.37 -0.58
CA ILE A 46 -2.35 1.67 -1.18
C ILE A 46 -1.45 1.97 -2.39
N TYR A 47 -0.14 1.74 -2.26
CA TYR A 47 0.82 1.91 -3.34
C TYR A 47 0.63 0.87 -4.45
N MET A 48 0.24 -0.36 -4.10
CA MET A 48 -0.15 -1.36 -5.10
C MET A 48 -1.39 -0.92 -5.88
N GLY A 49 -2.37 -0.28 -5.23
CA GLY A 49 -3.55 0.27 -5.88
C GLY A 49 -3.22 1.33 -6.93
N PHE A 50 -2.33 2.26 -6.58
CA PHE A 50 -1.81 3.24 -7.54
C PHE A 50 -1.03 2.59 -8.70
N GLY A 51 -0.18 1.60 -8.41
CA GLY A 51 0.52 0.84 -9.46
C GLY A 51 -0.43 0.08 -10.40
N LEU A 52 -1.49 -0.51 -9.87
CA LEU A 52 -2.54 -1.17 -10.66
C LEU A 52 -3.32 -0.19 -11.54
N ILE A 53 -3.57 1.03 -11.05
CA ILE A 53 -4.19 2.09 -11.84
C ILE A 53 -3.27 2.52 -12.97
N GLN A 54 -1.99 2.79 -12.67
CA GLN A 54 -1.00 3.17 -13.68
C GLN A 54 -0.86 2.07 -14.76
N GLY A 55 -0.68 0.81 -14.35
CA GLY A 55 -0.60 -0.31 -15.28
C GLY A 55 -1.90 -0.52 -16.06
N GLY A 56 -3.06 -0.36 -15.41
CA GLY A 56 -4.36 -0.39 -16.07
C GLY A 56 -4.54 0.70 -17.12
N LEU A 57 -4.09 1.92 -16.85
CA LEU A 57 -4.07 3.02 -17.81
C LEU A 57 -3.11 2.74 -18.97
N ALA A 58 -1.91 2.22 -18.68
CA ALA A 58 -0.95 1.86 -19.72
C ALA A 58 -1.52 0.84 -20.70
N LEU A 59 -2.23 -0.17 -20.20
CA LEU A 59 -2.90 -1.18 -21.02
C LEU A 59 -4.08 -0.60 -21.80
N LEU A 60 -4.91 0.24 -21.16
CA LEU A 60 -6.06 0.87 -21.82
C LEU A 60 -5.63 1.78 -22.98
N LEU A 61 -4.50 2.47 -22.83
CA LEU A 61 -3.92 3.36 -23.83
C LEU A 61 -2.97 2.65 -24.79
N ALA A 62 -2.76 1.34 -24.64
CA ALA A 62 -1.77 0.56 -25.38
C ALA A 62 -0.35 1.19 -25.39
N SER A 63 0.05 1.81 -24.28
CA SER A 63 1.27 2.63 -24.18
C SER A 63 2.39 1.91 -23.45
N ILE A 64 3.33 1.36 -24.21
CA ILE A 64 4.55 0.71 -23.70
C ILE A 64 5.40 1.66 -22.82
N PRO A 65 5.63 2.93 -23.19
CA PRO A 65 6.41 3.84 -22.34
C PRO A 65 5.79 4.00 -20.95
N LEU A 66 4.47 4.19 -20.88
CA LEU A 66 3.74 4.29 -19.62
C LEU A 66 3.82 3.01 -18.78
N LEU A 67 3.78 1.83 -19.42
CA LEU A 67 3.99 0.57 -18.74
C LEU A 67 5.43 0.44 -18.21
N GLY A 68 6.41 0.91 -18.96
CA GLY A 68 7.83 0.96 -18.58
C GLY A 68 8.13 1.88 -17.39
N LEU A 69 7.24 2.83 -17.07
CA LEU A 69 7.35 3.66 -15.87
C LEU A 69 6.92 2.94 -14.58
N LEU A 70 6.24 1.79 -14.67
CA LEU A 70 5.75 1.07 -13.50
C LEU A 70 6.86 0.57 -12.57
N PRO A 71 7.96 -0.05 -13.05
CA PRO A 71 9.09 -0.38 -12.20
C PRO A 71 9.72 0.83 -11.53
N ILE A 72 9.83 1.96 -12.23
CA ILE A 72 10.38 3.22 -11.70
C ILE A 72 9.49 3.73 -10.56
N TYR A 73 8.18 3.74 -10.76
CA TYR A 73 7.21 4.09 -9.73
C TYR A 73 7.38 3.22 -8.47
N LEU A 74 7.44 1.89 -8.62
CA LEU A 74 7.58 0.97 -7.50
C LEU A 74 8.90 1.20 -6.73
N LEU A 75 10.00 1.43 -7.45
CA LEU A 75 11.30 1.72 -6.84
C LEU A 75 11.29 3.03 -6.06
N LEU A 76 10.77 4.11 -6.64
CA LEU A 76 10.70 5.43 -6.00
C LEU A 76 9.83 5.38 -4.76
N VAL A 77 8.64 4.79 -4.86
CA VAL A 77 7.74 4.65 -3.70
C VAL A 77 8.35 3.79 -2.62
N HIS A 78 9.06 2.72 -2.99
CA HIS A 78 9.75 1.90 -2.01
C HIS A 78 10.82 2.68 -1.25
N ALA A 79 11.68 3.39 -1.98
CA ALA A 79 12.81 4.10 -1.42
C ALA A 79 12.40 5.34 -0.59
N TRP A 80 11.42 6.11 -1.05
CA TRP A 80 11.07 7.39 -0.45
C TRP A 80 9.97 7.30 0.61
N PHE A 81 8.95 6.48 0.37
CA PHE A 81 7.79 6.43 1.26
C PHE A 81 7.81 5.19 2.13
N VAL A 82 7.83 3.99 1.55
CA VAL A 82 7.62 2.74 2.29
C VAL A 82 8.65 2.55 3.40
N ILE A 83 9.95 2.73 3.12
CA ILE A 83 10.98 2.53 4.14
C ILE A 83 10.80 3.50 5.32
N ARG A 84 10.49 4.76 5.04
CA ARG A 84 10.27 5.79 6.07
C ARG A 84 8.99 5.53 6.86
N GLU A 85 7.90 5.24 6.17
CA GLU A 85 6.60 4.94 6.77
C GLU A 85 6.69 3.73 7.70
N GLU A 86 7.33 2.64 7.26
CA GLU A 86 7.53 1.45 8.09
C GLU A 86 8.37 1.75 9.34
N ARG A 87 9.36 2.64 9.25
CA ARG A 87 10.17 3.07 10.39
C ARG A 87 9.34 3.88 11.38
N VAL A 88 8.56 4.86 10.90
CA VAL A 88 7.66 5.66 11.75
C VAL A 88 6.61 4.78 12.44
N LEU A 89 6.07 3.79 11.74
CA LEU A 89 5.14 2.82 12.32
C LEU A 89 5.81 1.97 13.41
N GLU A 90 7.05 1.53 13.21
CA GLU A 90 7.81 0.79 14.24
C GLU A 90 8.13 1.66 15.45
N GLU A 91 8.55 2.91 15.24
CA GLU A 91 8.84 3.87 16.30
C GLU A 91 7.58 4.19 17.12
N ARG A 92 6.40 4.29 16.48
CA ARG A 92 5.16 4.67 17.14
C ARG A 92 4.40 3.52 17.80
N PHE A 93 4.34 2.35 17.16
CA PHE A 93 3.53 1.21 17.61
C PHE A 93 4.37 0.05 18.18
N GLY A 94 5.70 0.14 18.10
CA GLY A 94 6.61 -0.78 18.78
C GLY A 94 6.35 -2.25 18.46
N GLU A 95 6.09 -3.05 19.52
CA GLU A 95 5.87 -4.50 19.39
C GLU A 95 4.65 -4.86 18.55
N GLU A 96 3.60 -4.03 18.55
CA GLU A 96 2.40 -4.30 17.76
C GLU A 96 2.73 -4.32 16.26
N TYR A 97 3.49 -3.32 15.81
CA TYR A 97 3.96 -3.27 14.42
C TYR A 97 4.99 -4.37 14.12
N ARG A 98 5.87 -4.70 15.08
CA ARG A 98 6.83 -5.81 14.92
C ARG A 98 6.14 -7.16 14.77
N ALA A 99 5.05 -7.41 15.51
CA ALA A 99 4.24 -8.61 15.37
C ALA A 99 3.54 -8.65 14.00
N TYR A 100 2.95 -7.52 13.59
CA TYR A 100 2.30 -7.38 12.29
C TYR A 100 3.25 -7.62 11.10
N ARG A 101 4.45 -7.00 11.10
CA ARG A 101 5.40 -7.14 9.98
C ARG A 101 5.98 -8.54 9.81
N LYS A 102 5.97 -9.36 10.88
CA LYS A 102 6.44 -10.76 10.84
C LYS A 102 5.49 -11.65 10.05
N THR A 103 4.19 -11.35 10.07
CA THR A 103 3.15 -12.18 9.46
C THR A 103 2.69 -11.64 8.11
N VAL A 104 2.80 -10.31 7.91
CA VAL A 104 2.32 -9.64 6.70
C VAL A 104 3.49 -9.17 5.82
N PRO A 105 3.61 -9.67 4.59
CA PRO A 105 4.68 -9.28 3.68
C PRO A 105 4.54 -7.83 3.20
N ARG A 106 5.67 -7.26 2.76
CA ARG A 106 5.74 -5.85 2.32
C ARG A 106 4.96 -5.58 1.02
N TRP A 107 5.15 -6.44 0.02
CA TRP A 107 4.69 -6.20 -1.37
C TRP A 107 3.88 -7.35 -1.98
N LEU A 108 4.20 -8.61 -1.66
CA LEU A 108 3.55 -9.76 -2.27
C LEU A 108 2.38 -10.23 -1.40
N PRO A 109 1.11 -10.07 -1.81
CA PRO A 109 -0.02 -10.42 -0.97
C PRO A 109 0.00 -11.89 -0.58
N ARG A 110 -0.08 -12.17 0.72
CA ARG A 110 -0.16 -13.52 1.25
C ARG A 110 -1.49 -13.70 1.96
N ARG A 111 -2.14 -14.84 1.75
CA ARG A 111 -3.32 -15.21 2.56
C ARG A 111 -2.87 -15.31 4.03
N PRO A 112 -3.61 -14.73 4.98
CA PRO A 112 -3.24 -14.83 6.37
C PRO A 112 -3.47 -16.27 6.77
N THR A 113 -2.41 -16.94 7.20
CA THR A 113 -2.51 -18.13 8.03
C THR A 113 -3.24 -17.68 9.30
N ARG A 114 -4.38 -18.31 9.61
CA ARG A 114 -5.08 -18.12 10.88
C ARG A 114 -4.11 -18.23 12.05
#